data_AF-A0A960NMP0-F1
#
_entry.id   AF-A0A960NMP0-F1
#
_cell.length_a   1.000
_cell.length_b   1.000
_cell.length_c   1.000
_cell.angle_alpha   90.00
_cell.angle_beta   90.00
_cell.angle_gamma   90.00
#
_symmetry.space_group_name_H-M   'P 1'
#
loop_
_entity.id
_entity.type
_entity.pdbx_description
1 polymer ?
#
loop_
_entity_poly.entity_id
_entity_poly.type
_entity_poly.pdbx_seq_one_letter_code
_entity_poly.pdbx_strand_id
1 'polypeptide(L)'
;MPDFQLSVTVDVPDDFTKGPIDPARLDQMMAMIKRIGATRVHWLYYGEIDPSDPRAGNIWDCYWATHGRATINALGEPLRAAVRAAKAHGLEIYGVLKPYNGGLAGSFPTGSPEAGTRSKLSRVGGSLVQVIPFLEKHPEMRPQRKPLPASAGPIRAITLTKADAQATRLQPEHIRLWVSEDNHAYRQLPLVPNGSITVEPATREVRDYHGNLITRVGDPVRVLRLTDLEIAEPFVVLTTTHADGTGNFTNTPLGMVSVFGDKGQPLDCVLATHAALWLKPRDFRTYGLEFDQGYGHIPITLDTPWSPPSGDRWTHFSGEDEFADEALFGHGQAGGFIGLARGKNTHLSATPCEAYPEVRALWLGWVQAMLDAGVDGVDLRISAHGSLTDEPAAFGWNPPVLEAYRQRFGDGEIEAGKLATIRGDFYTDFVRTASALIRQRGRKAQLHLHAEAFRPDPVFGQLHGVPANVEFQWQRWLDEGLADEVLLRTSWFEAAEDPLGASQTNRSRLSAALADPITAAMLDAAQRHQLPVTLNRYIGRAAKLAEYLDDLALIARDGRFARFDVYEFFDLAQASPDHSDLTPRLGRLEGLQKRWTEIQTA
;
A
#
# COMPACT_ATOMS: atom_id res chain seq x y z
N MET A 1 -8.30 -14.96 -32.65
CA MET A 1 -7.84 -13.54 -32.49
C MET A 1 -6.30 -13.47 -32.43
N PRO A 2 -5.59 -13.47 -33.57
CA PRO A 2 -4.19 -13.92 -33.62
C PRO A 2 -3.17 -13.06 -32.86
N ASP A 3 -3.48 -11.79 -32.59
CA ASP A 3 -2.51 -10.83 -32.03
C ASP A 3 -2.67 -10.57 -30.52
N PHE A 4 -3.73 -11.08 -29.89
CA PHE A 4 -3.94 -10.91 -28.44
C PHE A 4 -3.08 -11.89 -27.64
N GLN A 5 -2.38 -11.39 -26.63
CA GLN A 5 -1.38 -12.16 -25.90
C GLN A 5 -1.65 -12.24 -24.39
N LEU A 6 -1.07 -13.24 -23.74
CA LEU A 6 -1.06 -13.40 -22.29
C LEU A 6 0.34 -13.08 -21.74
N SER A 7 0.40 -12.47 -20.56
CA SER A 7 1.62 -12.35 -19.74
C SER A 7 1.34 -12.69 -18.28
N VAL A 8 2.41 -12.87 -17.51
CA VAL A 8 2.33 -13.14 -16.07
C VAL A 8 3.28 -12.21 -15.34
N THR A 9 2.81 -11.61 -14.24
CA THR A 9 3.67 -10.88 -13.32
C THR A 9 4.19 -11.80 -12.22
N VAL A 10 5.47 -11.68 -11.90
CA VAL A 10 6.16 -12.38 -10.80
C VAL A 10 6.63 -11.33 -9.79
N ASP A 11 6.03 -11.36 -8.60
CA ASP A 11 6.45 -10.57 -7.44
C ASP A 11 7.33 -11.45 -6.55
N VAL A 12 8.61 -11.58 -6.95
CA VAL A 12 9.53 -12.60 -6.41
C VAL A 12 9.54 -12.72 -4.87
N PRO A 13 9.39 -11.64 -4.08
CA PRO A 13 9.30 -11.76 -2.64
C PRO A 13 8.12 -12.59 -2.14
N ASP A 14 6.97 -12.49 -2.80
CA ASP A 14 5.77 -13.26 -2.45
C ASP A 14 5.99 -14.74 -2.82
N ASP A 15 6.62 -15.01 -3.97
CA ASP A 15 6.88 -16.34 -4.49
C ASP A 15 7.81 -17.20 -3.61
N PHE A 16 8.73 -16.59 -2.86
CA PHE A 16 9.61 -17.32 -1.93
C PHE A 16 9.14 -17.34 -0.47
N THR A 17 7.91 -16.91 -0.17
CA THR A 17 7.37 -16.98 1.21
C THR A 17 7.02 -18.39 1.65
N LYS A 18 6.72 -19.29 0.70
CA LYS A 18 6.27 -20.67 0.98
C LYS A 18 7.36 -21.72 0.83
N GLY A 19 8.39 -21.44 0.04
CA GLY A 19 9.55 -22.30 -0.13
C GLY A 19 10.64 -21.56 -0.88
N PRO A 20 11.91 -22.04 -0.83
CA PRO A 20 12.97 -21.42 -1.59
C PRO A 20 12.77 -21.64 -3.09
N ILE A 21 13.18 -20.68 -3.92
CA ILE A 21 13.26 -20.86 -5.38
C ILE A 21 14.70 -21.14 -5.75
N ASP A 22 14.96 -22.33 -6.30
CA ASP A 22 16.25 -22.71 -6.87
C ASP A 22 16.18 -22.68 -8.41
N PRO A 23 17.29 -22.94 -9.14
CA PRO A 23 17.26 -22.91 -10.60
C PRO A 23 16.24 -23.87 -11.24
N ALA A 24 15.97 -25.02 -10.62
CA ALA A 24 15.03 -26.01 -11.15
C ALA A 24 13.58 -25.54 -10.98
N ARG A 25 13.23 -24.99 -9.81
CA ARG A 25 11.91 -24.39 -9.58
C ARG A 25 11.69 -23.14 -10.42
N LEU A 26 12.73 -22.34 -10.64
CA LEU A 26 12.64 -21.20 -11.54
C LEU A 26 12.40 -21.64 -13.00
N ASP A 27 13.08 -22.69 -13.46
CA ASP A 27 12.82 -23.29 -14.77
C ASP A 27 11.38 -23.82 -14.87
N GLN A 28 10.90 -24.52 -13.84
CA GLN A 28 9.53 -25.00 -13.75
C GLN A 28 8.50 -23.86 -13.77
N MET A 29 8.76 -22.75 -13.08
CA MET A 29 7.93 -21.54 -13.13
C MET A 29 7.81 -21.03 -14.57
N MET A 30 8.93 -20.87 -15.29
CA MET A 30 8.92 -20.42 -16.68
C MET A 30 8.21 -21.42 -17.60
N ALA A 31 8.39 -22.72 -17.39
CA ALA A 31 7.69 -23.76 -18.12
C ALA A 31 6.16 -23.71 -17.88
N MET A 32 5.73 -23.47 -16.64
CA MET A 32 4.31 -23.31 -16.30
C MET A 32 3.70 -22.06 -16.94
N ILE A 33 4.41 -20.93 -16.89
CA ILE A 33 4.01 -19.67 -17.57
C ILE A 33 3.87 -19.91 -19.07
N LYS A 34 4.85 -20.59 -19.70
CA LYS A 34 4.77 -20.92 -21.12
C LYS A 34 3.60 -21.86 -21.42
N ARG A 35 3.34 -22.85 -20.56
CA ARG A 35 2.28 -23.84 -20.71
C ARG A 35 0.89 -23.24 -20.71
N ILE A 36 0.64 -22.18 -19.94
CA ILE A 36 -0.64 -21.46 -19.98
C ILE A 36 -0.80 -20.57 -21.22
N GLY A 37 0.21 -20.53 -22.10
CA GLY A 37 0.21 -19.77 -23.34
C GLY A 37 0.68 -18.32 -23.20
N ALA A 38 1.24 -17.95 -22.05
CA ALA A 38 1.87 -16.65 -21.89
C ALA A 38 3.15 -16.53 -22.74
N THR A 39 3.42 -15.31 -23.16
CA THR A 39 4.55 -14.96 -24.02
C THR A 39 5.52 -14.00 -23.36
N ARG A 40 5.10 -13.33 -22.27
CA ARG A 40 5.90 -12.37 -21.52
C ARG A 40 5.80 -12.60 -20.02
N VAL A 41 6.90 -12.34 -19.32
CA VAL A 41 6.99 -12.24 -17.86
C VAL A 41 7.27 -10.78 -17.47
N HIS A 42 6.52 -10.24 -16.53
CA HIS A 42 6.85 -8.99 -15.86
C HIS A 42 7.48 -9.35 -14.49
N TRP A 43 8.75 -9.05 -14.30
CA TRP A 43 9.50 -9.44 -13.10
C TRP A 43 9.76 -8.22 -12.22
N LEU A 44 9.20 -8.20 -11.01
CA LEU A 44 9.42 -7.08 -10.08
C LEU A 44 10.86 -7.05 -9.58
N TYR A 45 11.52 -5.91 -9.77
CA TYR A 45 12.90 -5.70 -9.37
C TYR A 45 12.99 -4.97 -8.03
N TYR A 46 13.79 -5.53 -7.13
CA TYR A 46 13.89 -5.08 -5.73
C TYR A 46 15.28 -4.59 -5.32
N GLY A 47 16.16 -4.29 -6.29
CA GLY A 47 17.51 -3.79 -6.07
C GLY A 47 18.59 -4.86 -6.14
N GLU A 48 19.85 -4.43 -6.09
CA GLU A 48 21.02 -5.32 -6.16
C GLU A 48 21.16 -6.15 -4.88
N ILE A 49 21.67 -7.37 -4.99
CA ILE A 49 21.80 -8.28 -3.83
C ILE A 49 23.06 -8.06 -2.99
N ASP A 50 24.07 -7.40 -3.55
CA ASP A 50 25.30 -7.07 -2.84
C ASP A 50 25.03 -5.90 -1.87
N PRO A 51 25.14 -6.11 -0.55
CA PRO A 51 24.84 -5.07 0.43
C PRO A 51 25.80 -3.87 0.36
N SER A 52 26.93 -3.99 -0.33
CA SER A 52 27.87 -2.90 -0.56
C SER A 52 27.50 -2.03 -1.77
N ASP A 53 26.64 -2.50 -2.68
CA ASP A 53 26.18 -1.72 -3.82
C ASP A 53 25.28 -0.56 -3.34
N PRO A 54 25.49 0.69 -3.80
CA PRO A 54 24.61 1.81 -3.46
C PRO A 54 23.15 1.61 -3.89
N ARG A 55 22.90 0.67 -4.82
CA ARG A 55 21.59 0.26 -5.33
C ARG A 55 21.04 -0.98 -4.64
N ALA A 56 21.65 -1.40 -3.53
CA ALA A 56 21.25 -2.60 -2.81
C ALA A 56 19.77 -2.57 -2.41
N GLY A 57 19.12 -3.71 -2.61
CA GLY A 57 17.87 -4.05 -1.95
C GLY A 57 18.12 -4.79 -0.65
N ASN A 58 17.05 -5.09 0.09
CA ASN A 58 17.10 -5.99 1.24
C ASN A 58 15.77 -6.71 1.52
N ILE A 59 14.87 -6.76 0.54
CA ILE A 59 13.54 -7.37 0.76
C ILE A 59 13.60 -8.86 1.07
N TRP A 60 14.65 -9.56 0.60
CA TRP A 60 14.94 -10.96 0.92
C TRP A 60 15.37 -11.20 2.37
N ASP A 61 15.59 -10.13 3.15
CA ASP A 61 15.86 -10.18 4.59
C ASP A 61 14.65 -9.79 5.44
N CYS A 62 13.51 -9.51 4.81
CA CYS A 62 12.25 -9.28 5.51
C CYS A 62 11.85 -10.51 6.34
N TYR A 63 11.15 -10.28 7.44
CA TYR A 63 10.68 -11.34 8.33
C TYR A 63 9.66 -12.29 7.66
N TRP A 64 8.89 -11.81 6.68
CA TRP A 64 7.94 -12.62 5.90
C TRP A 64 8.59 -13.28 4.67
N ALA A 65 9.76 -12.80 4.24
CA ALA A 65 10.59 -13.39 3.20
C ALA A 65 11.34 -14.63 3.73
N THR A 66 10.60 -15.58 4.32
CA THR A 66 11.10 -16.73 5.09
C THR A 66 12.18 -17.54 4.36
N HIS A 67 12.07 -17.68 3.04
CA HIS A 67 13.06 -18.38 2.21
C HIS A 67 13.83 -17.46 1.24
N GLY A 68 13.79 -16.15 1.47
CA GLY A 68 14.49 -15.15 0.65
C GLY A 68 15.99 -15.42 0.60
N ARG A 69 16.66 -15.55 1.76
CA ARG A 69 18.11 -15.82 1.80
C ARG A 69 18.51 -17.13 1.13
N ALA A 70 17.73 -18.19 1.32
CA ALA A 70 17.97 -19.48 0.66
C ALA A 70 17.84 -19.36 -0.87
N THR A 71 16.84 -18.62 -1.34
CA THR A 71 16.62 -18.30 -2.77
C THR A 71 17.79 -17.50 -3.35
N ILE A 72 18.24 -16.43 -2.68
CA ILE A 72 19.39 -15.64 -3.13
C ILE A 72 20.67 -16.49 -3.19
N ASN A 73 20.90 -17.36 -2.20
CA ASN A 73 22.05 -18.24 -2.21
C ASN A 73 22.03 -19.25 -3.36
N ALA A 74 20.83 -19.70 -3.78
CA ALA A 74 20.67 -20.66 -4.87
C ALA A 74 20.72 -20.02 -6.27
N LEU A 75 20.13 -18.83 -6.44
CA LEU A 75 20.01 -18.16 -7.74
C LEU A 75 21.12 -17.14 -8.01
N GLY A 76 21.73 -16.59 -6.97
CA GLY A 76 22.43 -15.31 -7.06
C GLY A 76 21.43 -14.17 -7.25
N GLU A 77 21.72 -13.27 -8.19
CA GLU A 77 20.81 -12.15 -8.51
C GLU A 77 19.56 -12.69 -9.24
N PRO A 78 18.34 -12.55 -8.66
CA PRO A 78 17.15 -13.21 -9.16
C PRO A 78 16.74 -12.81 -10.58
N LEU A 79 16.84 -11.52 -10.96
CA LEU A 79 16.43 -11.08 -12.29
C LEU A 79 17.32 -11.69 -13.38
N ARG A 80 18.64 -11.71 -13.19
CA ARG A 80 19.59 -12.37 -14.10
C ARG A 80 19.29 -13.86 -14.25
N ALA A 81 18.93 -14.54 -13.16
CA ALA A 81 18.51 -15.93 -13.23
C ALA A 81 17.20 -16.08 -14.02
N ALA A 82 16.22 -15.22 -13.76
CA ALA A 82 14.93 -15.22 -14.44
C ALA A 82 15.07 -14.92 -15.94
N VAL A 83 15.94 -13.98 -16.34
CA VAL A 83 16.21 -13.68 -17.75
C VAL A 83 16.75 -14.90 -18.49
N ARG A 84 17.68 -15.65 -17.89
CA ARG A 84 18.22 -16.88 -18.51
C ARG A 84 17.13 -17.94 -18.66
N ALA A 85 16.34 -18.17 -17.61
CA ALA A 85 15.27 -19.15 -17.63
C ALA A 85 14.16 -18.77 -18.63
N ALA A 86 13.67 -17.52 -18.61
CA ALA A 86 12.65 -17.04 -19.53
C ALA A 86 13.08 -17.21 -21.00
N LYS A 87 14.33 -16.83 -21.33
CA LYS A 87 14.86 -16.98 -22.70
C LYS A 87 14.98 -18.44 -23.14
N ALA A 88 15.33 -19.35 -22.23
CA ALA A 88 15.35 -20.79 -22.53
C ALA A 88 13.97 -21.35 -22.92
N HIS A 89 12.89 -20.75 -22.41
CA HIS A 89 11.50 -21.08 -22.74
C HIS A 89 10.89 -20.22 -23.85
N GLY A 90 11.68 -19.33 -24.48
CA GLY A 90 11.21 -18.41 -25.51
C GLY A 90 10.15 -17.43 -25.01
N LEU A 91 10.30 -16.94 -23.78
CA LEU A 91 9.49 -15.88 -23.17
C LEU A 91 10.24 -14.54 -23.25
N GLU A 92 9.50 -13.48 -23.55
CA GLU A 92 9.94 -12.09 -23.33
C GLU A 92 9.95 -11.82 -21.82
N ILE A 93 10.88 -11.00 -21.33
CA ILE A 93 10.93 -10.64 -19.91
C ILE A 93 11.17 -9.16 -19.70
N TYR A 94 10.29 -8.51 -18.93
CA TYR A 94 10.38 -7.10 -18.57
C TYR A 94 10.79 -6.97 -17.10
N GLY A 95 11.72 -6.07 -16.82
CA GLY A 95 12.00 -5.64 -15.44
C GLY A 95 10.99 -4.58 -15.01
N VAL A 96 10.28 -4.79 -13.90
CA VAL A 96 9.32 -3.81 -13.37
C VAL A 96 9.96 -3.04 -12.23
N LEU A 97 10.11 -1.73 -12.41
CA LEU A 97 10.60 -0.80 -11.39
C LEU A 97 9.43 -0.19 -10.62
N LYS A 98 9.48 -0.30 -9.28
CA LYS A 98 8.64 0.48 -8.35
C LYS A 98 9.46 1.55 -7.65
N PRO A 99 9.63 2.77 -8.22
CA PRO A 99 10.58 3.76 -7.72
C PRO A 99 10.24 4.22 -6.30
N TYR A 100 8.96 4.33 -5.96
CA TYR A 100 8.52 4.75 -4.63
C TYR A 100 8.54 3.63 -3.58
N ASN A 101 8.87 2.39 -3.97
CA ASN A 101 8.87 1.24 -3.08
C ASN A 101 10.23 1.04 -2.41
N GLY A 102 10.59 1.95 -1.51
CA GLY A 102 11.81 1.84 -0.70
C GLY A 102 11.67 0.95 0.55
N GLY A 103 10.49 0.36 0.77
CA GLY A 103 10.25 -0.61 1.82
C GLY A 103 8.78 -0.71 2.21
N LEU A 104 8.52 -1.14 3.45
CA LEU A 104 7.17 -1.34 3.99
C LEU A 104 6.83 -0.29 5.03
N ALA A 105 5.57 0.13 5.10
CA ALA A 105 5.14 1.14 6.07
C ALA A 105 4.99 0.62 7.51
N GLY A 106 4.93 -0.71 7.70
CA GLY A 106 4.75 -1.37 8.99
C GLY A 106 5.88 -1.07 9.98
N SER A 107 5.61 -1.20 11.28
CA SER A 107 6.60 -0.91 12.33
C SER A 107 6.57 -1.87 13.52
N PHE A 108 7.73 -2.22 14.04
CA PHE A 108 7.86 -2.90 15.35
C PHE A 108 7.73 -1.89 16.49
N PRO A 109 6.88 -2.16 17.52
CA PRO A 109 6.69 -1.24 18.63
C PRO A 109 8.00 -0.89 19.32
N THR A 110 8.19 0.36 19.78
CA THR A 110 9.48 0.84 20.32
C THR A 110 10.05 -0.04 21.42
N GLY A 111 9.20 -0.55 22.32
CA GLY A 111 9.62 -1.45 23.40
C GLY A 111 9.73 -2.93 23.05
N SER A 112 9.44 -3.32 21.80
CA SER A 112 9.47 -4.74 21.40
C SER A 112 10.91 -5.23 21.15
N PRO A 113 11.20 -6.52 21.32
CA PRO A 113 12.53 -7.10 21.04
C PRO A 113 13.02 -6.88 19.60
N GLU A 114 12.10 -6.72 18.66
CA GLU A 114 12.35 -6.57 17.23
C GLU A 114 12.61 -5.10 16.85
N ALA A 115 12.33 -4.15 17.74
CA ALA A 115 12.58 -2.73 17.52
C ALA A 115 14.05 -2.47 17.15
N GLY A 116 14.27 -1.79 16.03
CA GLY A 116 15.62 -1.46 15.57
C GLY A 116 16.40 -2.64 15.00
N THR A 117 15.85 -3.86 14.93
CA THR A 117 16.61 -5.05 14.48
C THR A 117 16.79 -5.11 12.97
N ARG A 118 15.82 -4.57 12.20
CA ARG A 118 15.81 -4.60 10.73
C ARG A 118 16.07 -3.23 10.10
N SER A 119 15.52 -2.18 10.70
CA SER A 119 15.69 -0.79 10.29
C SER A 119 16.01 0.07 11.50
N LYS A 120 16.88 1.06 11.34
CA LYS A 120 17.09 2.08 12.39
C LYS A 120 16.16 3.28 12.21
N LEU A 121 15.40 3.33 11.12
CA LEU A 121 14.44 4.38 10.88
C LEU A 121 13.22 4.22 11.79
N SER A 122 12.98 5.23 12.61
CA SER A 122 11.83 5.29 13.50
C SER A 122 10.70 6.14 12.92
N ARG A 123 9.49 5.79 13.32
CA ARG A 123 8.26 6.58 13.21
C ARG A 123 7.59 6.62 14.58
N VAL A 124 6.56 7.45 14.75
CA VAL A 124 5.73 7.43 15.95
C VAL A 124 5.20 6.01 16.15
N GLY A 125 5.48 5.45 17.33
CA GLY A 125 5.09 4.08 17.70
C GLY A 125 6.19 3.03 17.54
N GLY A 126 7.25 3.24 16.75
CA GLY A 126 8.25 2.19 16.56
C GLY A 126 9.22 2.34 15.39
N SER A 127 10.07 1.34 15.19
CA SER A 127 10.99 1.26 14.05
C SER A 127 10.33 0.60 12.84
N LEU A 128 10.64 1.03 11.63
CA LEU A 128 10.14 0.41 10.41
C LEU A 128 10.56 -1.06 10.29
N VAL A 129 9.72 -1.90 9.69
CA VAL A 129 9.98 -3.35 9.58
C VAL A 129 11.00 -3.68 8.50
N GLN A 130 11.04 -2.90 7.43
CA GLN A 130 12.04 -2.99 6.37
C GLN A 130 12.11 -1.69 5.57
N VAL A 131 13.33 -1.25 5.30
CA VAL A 131 13.67 -0.12 4.43
C VAL A 131 14.97 -0.45 3.69
N ILE A 132 15.08 -0.04 2.43
CA ILE A 132 16.30 -0.24 1.64
C ILE A 132 17.52 0.48 2.26
N PRO A 133 18.75 -0.07 2.12
CA PRO A 133 19.97 0.54 2.66
C PRO A 133 20.20 2.00 2.28
N PHE A 134 19.74 2.43 1.10
CA PHE A 134 19.84 3.83 0.68
C PHE A 134 19.11 4.78 1.64
N LEU A 135 17.86 4.46 2.00
CA LEU A 135 17.06 5.31 2.88
C LEU A 135 17.49 5.19 4.35
N GLU A 136 18.12 4.09 4.76
CA GLU A 136 18.78 4.01 6.08
C GLU A 136 19.92 5.04 6.20
N LYS A 137 20.69 5.23 5.11
CA LYS A 137 21.78 6.20 5.05
C LYS A 137 21.29 7.64 4.83
N HIS A 138 20.14 7.79 4.17
CA HIS A 138 19.57 9.08 3.75
C HIS A 138 18.09 9.23 4.18
N PRO A 139 17.79 9.19 5.49
CA PRO A 139 16.41 9.26 5.99
C PRO A 139 15.66 10.54 5.59
N GLU A 140 16.38 11.64 5.37
CA GLU A 140 15.89 12.96 4.94
C GLU A 140 15.40 12.99 3.48
N MET A 141 15.75 11.96 2.69
CA MET A 141 15.35 11.85 1.30
C MET A 141 13.96 11.21 1.11
N ARG A 142 13.22 10.97 2.20
CA ARG A 142 11.82 10.55 2.18
C ARG A 142 10.89 11.77 2.11
N PRO A 143 9.64 11.67 1.61
CA PRO A 143 8.68 12.76 1.65
C PRO A 143 8.56 13.36 3.06
N GLN A 144 8.86 14.64 3.17
CA GLN A 144 8.86 15.35 4.45
C GLN A 144 7.46 15.93 4.72
N ARG A 145 7.04 15.87 5.98
CA ARG A 145 5.80 16.49 6.45
C ARG A 145 5.90 18.02 6.41
N LYS A 146 4.79 18.70 6.10
CA LYS A 146 4.63 20.15 6.33
C LYS A 146 5.01 20.49 7.77
N PRO A 147 5.86 21.50 8.03
CA PRO A 147 6.20 21.90 9.39
C PRO A 147 4.94 22.17 10.23
N LEU A 148 4.91 21.60 11.44
CA LEU A 148 3.85 21.82 12.44
C LEU A 148 4.43 22.52 13.67
N PRO A 149 3.66 23.39 14.35
CA PRO A 149 4.06 23.91 15.64
C PRO A 149 4.18 22.75 16.64
N ALA A 150 5.16 22.83 17.54
CA ALA A 150 5.31 21.83 18.58
C ALA A 150 4.10 21.85 19.52
N SER A 151 3.42 20.70 19.61
CA SER A 151 2.39 20.44 20.60
C SER A 151 2.97 19.52 21.68
N ALA A 152 3.17 20.04 22.89
CA ALA A 152 3.70 19.29 24.02
C ALA A 152 2.80 19.40 25.26
N GLY A 153 2.93 18.43 26.16
CA GLY A 153 2.24 18.41 27.44
C GLY A 153 1.46 17.12 27.69
N PRO A 154 0.96 16.95 28.93
CA PRO A 154 0.07 15.84 29.26
C PRO A 154 -1.28 15.99 28.56
N ILE A 155 -1.96 14.86 28.35
CA ILE A 155 -3.36 14.86 27.90
C ILE A 155 -4.23 15.24 29.09
N ARG A 156 -5.00 16.33 28.91
CA ARG A 156 -5.96 16.85 29.90
C ARG A 156 -7.40 16.52 29.59
N ALA A 157 -7.72 16.36 28.31
CA ALA A 157 -9.04 15.94 27.87
C ALA A 157 -8.97 15.12 26.57
N ILE A 158 -9.92 14.21 26.42
CA ILE A 158 -10.16 13.47 25.18
C ILE A 158 -11.63 13.64 24.82
N THR A 159 -11.90 14.02 23.58
CA THR A 159 -13.25 14.09 23.02
C THR A 159 -13.45 12.96 22.04
N LEU A 160 -14.56 12.23 22.19
CA LEU A 160 -15.02 11.18 21.29
C LEU A 160 -16.31 11.65 20.62
N THR A 161 -16.35 11.63 19.29
CA THR A 161 -17.47 12.11 18.48
C THR A 161 -18.07 10.96 17.70
N LYS A 162 -19.33 10.63 17.98
CA LYS A 162 -20.12 9.68 17.18
C LYS A 162 -20.50 10.33 15.84
N ALA A 163 -20.69 9.53 14.79
CA ALA A 163 -21.09 10.03 13.48
C ALA A 163 -22.47 10.74 13.45
N ASP A 164 -23.32 10.54 14.47
CA ASP A 164 -24.68 11.08 14.55
C ASP A 164 -25.09 11.35 16.02
N ALA A 165 -26.30 11.88 16.22
CA ALA A 165 -26.86 12.21 17.54
C ALA A 165 -27.67 11.09 18.22
N GLN A 166 -27.81 9.90 17.61
CA GLN A 166 -28.58 8.80 18.20
C GLN A 166 -28.04 8.45 19.59
N ALA A 167 -28.94 7.99 20.46
CA ALA A 167 -28.57 7.55 21.80
C ALA A 167 -27.55 6.40 21.73
N THR A 168 -26.65 6.35 22.70
CA THR A 168 -25.60 5.32 22.80
C THR A 168 -25.53 4.81 24.22
N ARG A 169 -25.10 3.56 24.38
CA ARG A 169 -24.83 2.97 25.70
C ARG A 169 -23.51 3.45 26.30
N LEU A 170 -22.63 4.01 25.47
CA LEU A 170 -21.33 4.47 25.92
C LEU A 170 -21.49 5.67 26.87
N GLN A 171 -20.84 5.60 28.03
CA GLN A 171 -20.79 6.65 29.05
C GLN A 171 -19.32 6.86 29.47
N PRO A 172 -18.94 8.00 30.04
CA PRO A 172 -17.57 8.23 30.52
C PRO A 172 -17.05 7.11 31.43
N GLU A 173 -17.89 6.61 32.34
CA GLU A 173 -17.56 5.54 33.28
C GLU A 173 -17.33 4.16 32.62
N HIS A 174 -17.78 3.98 31.37
CA HIS A 174 -17.54 2.78 30.58
C HIS A 174 -16.18 2.78 29.88
N ILE A 175 -15.49 3.93 29.81
CA ILE A 175 -14.18 4.03 29.17
C ILE A 175 -13.10 3.45 30.08
N ARG A 176 -12.17 2.71 29.49
CA ARG A 176 -10.93 2.27 30.13
C ARG A 176 -9.75 2.82 29.35
N LEU A 177 -8.81 3.40 30.08
CA LEU A 177 -7.59 3.97 29.55
C LEU A 177 -6.43 3.03 29.82
N TRP A 178 -5.66 2.73 28.79
CA TRP A 178 -4.42 1.97 28.89
C TRP A 178 -3.29 2.85 28.41
N VAL A 179 -2.12 2.70 28.99
CA VAL A 179 -0.95 3.54 28.66
C VAL A 179 0.30 2.70 28.47
N SER A 180 1.21 3.22 27.66
CA SER A 180 2.56 2.69 27.49
C SER A 180 3.54 3.84 27.25
N GLU A 181 4.78 3.68 27.70
CA GLU A 181 5.87 4.62 27.45
C GLU A 181 6.50 4.42 26.07
N ASP A 182 6.42 3.20 25.53
CA ASP A 182 7.20 2.74 24.38
C ASP A 182 6.36 1.94 23.36
N ASN A 183 5.04 2.05 23.42
CA ASN A 183 4.08 1.31 22.60
C ASN A 183 4.18 -0.22 22.80
N HIS A 184 4.79 -0.70 23.87
CA HIS A 184 4.85 -2.12 24.20
C HIS A 184 4.17 -2.38 25.55
N ALA A 185 3.54 -3.55 25.68
CA ALA A 185 2.93 -4.05 26.91
C ALA A 185 2.09 -3.02 27.70
N TYR A 186 0.98 -2.56 27.13
CA TYR A 186 0.18 -1.49 27.73
C TYR A 186 -0.44 -1.92 29.07
N ARG A 187 -0.39 -1.02 30.05
CA ARG A 187 -1.03 -1.20 31.36
C ARG A 187 -2.29 -0.37 31.48
N GLN A 188 -3.32 -0.91 32.12
CA GLN A 188 -4.53 -0.15 32.41
C GLN A 188 -4.24 0.89 33.49
N LEU A 189 -4.74 2.12 33.30
CA LEU A 189 -4.78 3.11 34.36
C LEU A 189 -5.91 2.76 35.34
N PRO A 190 -5.67 2.85 36.67
CA PRO A 190 -6.72 2.72 37.69
C PRO A 190 -7.56 4.01 37.77
N LEU A 191 -7.96 4.54 36.62
CA LEU A 191 -8.73 5.77 36.47
C LEU A 191 -10.04 5.43 35.77
N VAL A 192 -11.16 5.82 36.40
CA VAL A 192 -12.45 5.89 35.72
C VAL A 192 -12.65 7.34 35.30
N PRO A 193 -12.66 7.64 33.98
CA PRO A 193 -12.78 9.01 33.51
C PRO A 193 -14.09 9.66 33.96
N ASN A 194 -14.00 10.91 34.42
CA ASN A 194 -15.16 11.79 34.53
C ASN A 194 -15.44 12.43 33.17
N GLY A 195 -16.67 12.90 32.96
CA GLY A 195 -17.02 13.50 31.69
C GLY A 195 -18.48 13.87 31.53
N SER A 196 -18.81 14.25 30.31
CA SER A 196 -20.17 14.61 29.90
C SER A 196 -20.48 14.08 28.52
N ILE A 197 -21.76 13.83 28.25
CA ILE A 197 -22.27 13.59 26.90
C ILE A 197 -23.21 14.71 26.50
N THR A 198 -22.97 15.28 25.33
CA THR A 198 -23.78 16.33 24.73
C THR A 198 -24.15 15.96 23.29
N VAL A 199 -25.12 16.69 22.73
CA VAL A 199 -25.38 16.72 21.29
C VAL A 199 -24.99 18.08 20.78
N GLU A 200 -24.13 18.13 19.77
CA GLU A 200 -23.53 19.35 19.25
C GLU A 200 -23.50 19.34 17.73
N PRO A 201 -23.45 20.50 17.06
CA PRO A 201 -23.19 20.54 15.63
C PRO A 201 -21.77 20.06 15.33
N ALA A 202 -21.62 19.16 14.37
CA ALA A 202 -20.32 18.70 13.89
C ALA A 202 -19.51 19.88 13.33
N THR A 203 -18.23 19.96 13.73
CA THR A 203 -17.36 21.09 13.36
C THR A 203 -16.62 20.89 12.04
N ARG A 204 -16.68 19.69 11.46
CA ARG A 204 -16.03 19.32 10.20
C ARG A 204 -16.83 18.26 9.45
N GLU A 205 -16.59 18.17 8.16
CA GLU A 205 -17.01 17.04 7.36
C GLU A 205 -16.13 15.83 7.67
N VAL A 206 -16.74 14.64 7.75
CA VAL A 206 -16.03 13.37 7.90
C VAL A 206 -16.42 12.46 6.73
N ARG A 207 -15.41 11.96 6.03
CA ARG A 207 -15.55 10.92 5.01
C ARG A 207 -14.76 9.69 5.41
N ASP A 208 -15.22 8.54 4.95
CA ASP A 208 -14.51 7.29 5.13
C ASP A 208 -13.44 7.06 4.06
N TYR A 209 -12.73 5.94 4.19
CA TYR A 209 -11.72 5.44 3.25
C TYR A 209 -12.21 5.43 1.80
N HIS A 210 -13.50 5.22 1.57
CA HIS A 210 -14.13 5.07 0.26
C HIS A 210 -14.71 6.38 -0.29
N GLY A 211 -14.57 7.49 0.45
CA GLY A 211 -15.12 8.81 0.14
C GLY A 211 -16.59 9.00 0.53
N ASN A 212 -17.22 8.00 1.17
CA ASN A 212 -18.59 8.12 1.63
C ASN A 212 -18.65 9.15 2.75
N LEU A 213 -19.65 10.02 2.67
CA LEU A 213 -19.91 11.02 3.68
C LEU A 213 -20.51 10.36 4.93
N ILE A 214 -19.80 10.48 6.06
CA ILE A 214 -20.21 9.95 7.36
C ILE A 214 -20.94 11.03 8.18
N THR A 215 -20.42 12.25 8.18
CA THR A 215 -20.97 13.38 8.94
C THR A 215 -20.74 14.68 8.18
N ARG A 216 -21.77 15.54 8.00
CA ARG A 216 -21.59 16.88 7.45
C ARG A 216 -21.31 17.90 8.55
N VAL A 217 -20.64 19.00 8.20
CA VAL A 217 -20.56 20.17 9.07
C VAL A 217 -21.98 20.61 9.47
N GLY A 218 -22.19 20.85 10.76
CA GLY A 218 -23.46 21.29 11.31
C GLY A 218 -24.45 20.17 11.66
N ASP A 219 -24.23 18.93 11.18
CA ASP A 219 -25.08 17.80 11.57
C ASP A 219 -25.03 17.60 13.09
N PRO A 220 -26.15 17.27 13.75
CA PRO A 220 -26.14 16.99 15.17
C PRO A 220 -25.39 15.67 15.43
N VAL A 221 -24.34 15.73 16.23
CA VAL A 221 -23.51 14.60 16.63
C VAL A 221 -23.44 14.46 18.13
N ARG A 222 -23.33 13.23 18.61
CA ARG A 222 -23.13 12.95 20.04
C ARG A 222 -21.65 13.03 20.38
N VAL A 223 -21.34 13.86 21.37
CA VAL A 223 -19.97 14.14 21.80
C VAL A 223 -19.82 13.70 23.25
N LEU A 224 -18.88 12.79 23.49
CA LEU A 224 -18.47 12.35 24.82
C LEU A 224 -17.12 13.00 25.14
N ARG A 225 -17.09 13.80 26.21
CA ARG A 225 -15.87 14.45 26.69
C ARG A 225 -15.38 13.80 27.97
N LEU A 226 -14.13 13.36 27.94
CA LEU A 226 -13.38 12.91 29.10
C LEU A 226 -12.52 14.08 29.58
N THR A 227 -12.69 14.51 30.83
CA THR A 227 -11.99 15.65 31.42
C THR A 227 -11.21 15.24 32.65
N ASP A 228 -10.46 16.20 33.22
CA ASP A 228 -9.66 16.01 34.44
C ASP A 228 -8.65 14.87 34.30
N LEU A 229 -8.14 14.68 33.08
CA LEU A 229 -7.11 13.71 32.80
C LEU A 229 -5.73 14.31 33.13
N GLU A 230 -4.79 13.43 33.47
CA GLU A 230 -3.38 13.75 33.61
C GLU A 230 -2.56 12.57 33.09
N ILE A 231 -2.58 12.40 31.76
CA ILE A 231 -1.85 11.30 31.12
C ILE A 231 -0.55 11.86 30.55
N ALA A 232 0.56 11.48 31.16
CA ALA A 232 1.89 11.93 30.77
C ALA A 232 2.52 11.01 29.72
N GLU A 233 2.03 9.78 29.60
CA GLU A 233 2.53 8.76 28.69
C GLU A 233 2.23 9.11 27.22
N PRO A 234 3.15 8.79 26.28
CA PRO A 234 2.99 9.10 24.87
C PRO A 234 1.97 8.23 24.15
N PHE A 235 1.70 7.02 24.64
CA PHE A 235 0.78 6.09 24.03
C PHE A 235 -0.41 5.79 24.94
N VAL A 236 -1.62 5.91 24.40
CA VAL A 236 -2.88 5.68 25.11
C VAL A 236 -3.79 4.79 24.27
N VAL A 237 -4.41 3.78 24.86
CA VAL A 237 -5.49 3.01 24.22
C VAL A 237 -6.78 3.22 25.00
N LEU A 238 -7.85 3.51 24.27
CA LEU A 238 -9.21 3.59 24.79
C LEU A 238 -9.91 2.27 24.47
N THR A 239 -10.40 1.59 25.50
CA THR A 239 -11.33 0.46 25.37
C THR A 239 -12.61 0.74 26.15
N THR A 240 -13.58 -0.16 26.08
CA THR A 240 -14.81 -0.07 26.88
C THR A 240 -14.95 -1.24 27.84
N THR A 241 -15.85 -1.11 28.82
CA THR A 241 -16.24 -2.21 29.72
C THR A 241 -17.25 -3.19 29.13
N HIS A 242 -17.74 -2.93 27.91
CA HIS A 242 -18.76 -3.77 27.29
C HIS A 242 -18.14 -5.09 26.84
N ALA A 243 -18.64 -6.19 27.40
CA ALA A 243 -18.20 -7.55 27.07
C ALA A 243 -19.10 -8.24 26.01
N ASP A 244 -20.26 -7.64 25.70
CA ASP A 244 -21.26 -8.15 24.77
C ASP A 244 -21.96 -7.03 23.96
N GLY A 245 -22.83 -7.43 23.01
CA GLY A 245 -23.68 -6.53 22.22
C GLY A 245 -23.02 -5.93 20.97
N THR A 246 -23.84 -5.31 20.10
CA THR A 246 -23.42 -4.87 18.76
C THR A 246 -22.82 -3.46 18.69
N GLY A 247 -22.78 -2.72 19.80
CA GLY A 247 -22.31 -1.33 19.86
C GLY A 247 -23.07 -0.39 18.91
N ASN A 248 -22.88 0.93 19.06
CA ASN A 248 -23.33 1.89 18.06
C ASN A 248 -22.53 3.19 18.01
N PHE A 249 -21.49 3.33 18.84
CA PHE A 249 -20.60 4.50 18.84
C PHE A 249 -19.62 4.38 17.67
N THR A 250 -20.12 4.67 16.48
CA THR A 250 -19.40 4.49 15.22
C THR A 250 -18.98 5.82 14.63
N ASN A 251 -17.74 5.88 14.14
CA ASN A 251 -17.17 6.95 13.30
C ASN A 251 -15.82 6.44 12.72
N THR A 252 -15.18 7.18 11.82
CA THR A 252 -13.76 6.93 11.50
C THR A 252 -12.90 7.32 12.70
N PRO A 253 -11.79 6.64 13.01
CA PRO A 253 -10.90 7.03 14.12
C PRO A 253 -10.51 8.51 14.07
N LEU A 254 -10.14 9.02 12.88
CA LEU A 254 -9.78 10.42 12.69
C LEU A 254 -10.94 11.35 12.91
N GLY A 255 -12.17 10.96 12.54
CA GLY A 255 -13.42 11.69 12.80
C GLY A 255 -13.83 11.65 14.28
N MET A 256 -13.54 10.53 14.96
CA MET A 256 -13.97 10.24 16.31
C MET A 256 -13.18 11.00 17.36
N VAL A 257 -11.85 10.99 17.27
CA VAL A 257 -11.01 11.41 18.39
C VAL A 257 -10.46 12.83 18.22
N SER A 258 -10.50 13.60 19.31
CA SER A 258 -9.73 14.82 19.48
C SER A 258 -9.09 14.85 20.87
N VAL A 259 -7.83 15.26 20.95
CA VAL A 259 -7.04 15.21 22.19
C VAL A 259 -6.60 16.62 22.55
N PHE A 260 -6.65 16.97 23.83
CA PHE A 260 -6.36 18.31 24.31
C PHE A 260 -5.42 18.29 25.50
N GLY A 261 -4.53 19.29 25.55
CA GLY A 261 -3.58 19.50 26.64
C GLY A 261 -3.96 20.67 27.56
N ASP A 262 -2.95 21.23 28.20
CA ASP A 262 -3.00 22.17 29.33
C ASP A 262 -3.89 23.43 29.32
N LYS A 263 -4.50 23.92 28.27
CA LYS A 263 -5.40 25.10 28.29
C LYS A 263 -6.48 24.89 27.24
N GLY A 264 -6.84 23.63 27.02
CA GLY A 264 -7.67 23.21 25.91
C GLY A 264 -6.97 23.29 24.54
N GLN A 265 -5.63 23.43 24.47
CA GLN A 265 -4.95 23.40 23.18
C GLN A 265 -5.04 21.99 22.58
N PRO A 266 -5.36 21.85 21.28
CA PRO A 266 -5.29 20.57 20.60
C PRO A 266 -3.89 19.97 20.69
N LEU A 267 -3.83 18.65 20.90
CA LEU A 267 -2.58 17.90 20.81
C LEU A 267 -2.49 17.16 19.49
N ASP A 268 -1.32 17.23 18.88
CA ASP A 268 -0.98 16.39 17.74
C ASP A 268 -0.91 14.93 18.18
N CYS A 269 -1.71 14.08 17.54
CA CYS A 269 -1.67 12.64 17.73
C CYS A 269 -1.81 11.91 16.39
N VAL A 270 -1.21 10.74 16.29
CA VAL A 270 -1.55 9.72 15.29
C VAL A 270 -2.39 8.63 15.92
N LEU A 271 -3.16 7.92 15.10
CA LEU A 271 -4.13 6.93 15.56
C LEU A 271 -3.70 5.52 15.15
N ALA A 272 -4.21 4.55 15.90
CA ALA A 272 -4.12 3.14 15.60
C ALA A 272 -5.46 2.45 15.89
N THR A 273 -5.72 1.38 15.18
CA THR A 273 -6.86 0.47 15.40
C THR A 273 -6.34 -0.97 15.45
N HIS A 274 -7.23 -1.95 15.32
CA HIS A 274 -6.85 -3.35 15.12
C HIS A 274 -6.14 -3.60 13.79
N ALA A 275 -6.33 -2.70 12.80
CA ALA A 275 -5.84 -2.91 11.45
C ALA A 275 -4.32 -2.76 11.39
N ALA A 276 -3.66 -3.75 10.81
CA ALA A 276 -2.25 -3.76 10.46
C ALA A 276 -2.15 -4.38 9.06
N LEU A 277 -1.49 -3.69 8.12
CA LEU A 277 -1.48 -4.13 6.72
C LEU A 277 -0.39 -5.18 6.47
N TRP A 278 0.78 -4.97 7.08
CA TRP A 278 1.97 -5.78 6.81
C TRP A 278 2.17 -6.89 7.86
N LEU A 279 1.50 -6.77 9.01
CA LEU A 279 1.57 -7.71 10.12
C LEU A 279 0.16 -8.10 10.52
N LYS A 280 0.01 -9.28 11.13
CA LYS A 280 -1.27 -9.68 11.73
C LYS A 280 -1.70 -8.67 12.81
N PRO A 281 -3.02 -8.49 13.05
CA PRO A 281 -3.53 -7.73 14.18
C PRO A 281 -2.84 -8.13 15.48
N ARG A 282 -2.59 -7.15 16.36
CA ARG A 282 -1.76 -7.31 17.55
C ARG A 282 -2.60 -7.15 18.81
N ASP A 283 -2.26 -7.91 19.84
CA ASP A 283 -2.69 -7.59 21.20
C ASP A 283 -1.81 -6.45 21.74
N PHE A 284 -2.42 -5.27 21.90
CA PHE A 284 -1.73 -4.11 22.44
C PHE A 284 -1.24 -4.34 23.88
N ARG A 285 -1.88 -5.23 24.65
CA ARG A 285 -1.50 -5.51 26.04
C ARG A 285 -0.20 -6.28 26.15
N THR A 286 0.17 -7.04 25.12
CA THR A 286 1.35 -7.91 25.14
C THR A 286 2.41 -7.53 24.12
N TYR A 287 2.08 -6.73 23.10
CA TYR A 287 3.03 -6.38 22.04
C TYR A 287 2.96 -4.91 21.62
N GLY A 288 1.76 -4.38 21.33
CA GLY A 288 1.62 -2.98 20.92
C GLY A 288 0.77 -2.78 19.66
N LEU A 289 0.81 -1.57 19.09
CA LEU A 289 -0.01 -1.16 17.94
C LEU A 289 0.81 -0.62 16.76
N GLU A 290 0.21 -0.58 15.58
CA GLU A 290 0.75 0.13 14.41
C GLU A 290 0.03 1.47 14.24
N PHE A 291 0.78 2.56 14.26
CA PHE A 291 0.23 3.91 14.12
C PHE A 291 0.42 4.45 12.70
N ASP A 292 -0.55 5.23 12.22
CA ASP A 292 -0.47 6.01 10.98
C ASP A 292 -0.23 5.15 9.72
N GLN A 293 -1.01 4.07 9.56
CA GLN A 293 -0.93 3.14 8.42
C GLN A 293 -2.01 3.39 7.35
N GLY A 294 -2.72 4.53 7.43
CA GLY A 294 -3.80 4.85 6.52
C GLY A 294 -5.10 4.10 6.83
N TYR A 295 -5.30 3.67 8.07
CA TYR A 295 -6.54 3.03 8.52
C TYR A 295 -7.41 3.93 9.39
N GLY A 296 -6.96 5.15 9.69
CA GLY A 296 -7.71 6.14 10.45
C GLY A 296 -8.99 6.63 9.77
N HIS A 297 -9.19 6.29 8.49
CA HIS A 297 -10.38 6.60 7.70
C HIS A 297 -11.37 5.44 7.57
N ILE A 298 -11.03 4.25 8.06
CA ILE A 298 -11.95 3.10 8.08
C ILE A 298 -12.88 3.25 9.29
N PRO A 299 -14.22 3.27 9.12
CA PRO A 299 -15.16 3.36 10.23
C PRO A 299 -14.97 2.20 11.20
N ILE A 300 -15.02 2.51 12.50
CA ILE A 300 -15.02 1.51 13.55
C ILE A 300 -16.13 1.80 14.57
N THR A 301 -16.53 0.77 15.31
CA THR A 301 -17.46 0.91 16.45
C THR A 301 -16.69 0.75 17.76
N LEU A 302 -16.56 1.82 18.54
CA LEU A 302 -15.70 1.80 19.74
C LEU A 302 -16.28 0.91 20.85
N ASP A 303 -17.61 0.89 20.99
CA ASP A 303 -18.29 0.21 22.08
C ASP A 303 -18.69 -1.24 21.76
N THR A 304 -18.09 -1.88 20.75
CA THR A 304 -18.16 -3.35 20.59
C THR A 304 -17.12 -4.05 21.46
N PRO A 305 -17.36 -5.30 21.89
CA PRO A 305 -16.33 -6.09 22.58
C PRO A 305 -15.11 -6.31 21.68
N TRP A 306 -13.92 -6.19 22.26
CA TRP A 306 -12.67 -6.57 21.60
C TRP A 306 -12.21 -7.95 22.06
N SER A 307 -11.86 -8.80 21.11
CA SER A 307 -11.21 -10.09 21.36
C SER A 307 -9.75 -10.02 20.91
N PRO A 308 -8.80 -10.50 21.73
CA PRO A 308 -7.41 -10.59 21.30
C PRO A 308 -7.30 -11.50 20.07
N PRO A 309 -6.43 -11.15 19.10
CA PRO A 309 -6.15 -12.02 17.97
C PRO A 309 -5.63 -13.38 18.46
N SER A 310 -6.07 -14.46 17.81
CA SER A 310 -5.56 -15.82 18.03
C SER A 310 -4.48 -16.17 17.01
N GLY A 311 -3.57 -17.08 17.37
CA GLY A 311 -2.48 -17.54 16.51
C GLY A 311 -1.15 -16.84 16.74
N ASP A 312 -0.10 -17.31 16.06
CA ASP A 312 1.22 -16.69 16.09
C ASP A 312 1.23 -15.42 15.20
N ARG A 313 1.68 -14.31 15.75
CA ARG A 313 1.80 -13.03 15.04
C ARG A 313 2.81 -13.09 13.88
N TRP A 314 3.69 -14.09 13.88
CA TRP A 314 4.72 -14.31 12.87
C TRP A 314 4.31 -15.32 11.79
N THR A 315 3.22 -16.08 11.98
CA THR A 315 2.74 -16.98 10.93
C THR A 315 2.06 -16.16 9.83
N HIS A 316 2.78 -15.96 8.73
CA HIS A 316 2.27 -15.26 7.56
C HIS A 316 1.40 -16.18 6.72
N PHE A 317 0.13 -15.80 6.58
CA PHE A 317 -0.81 -16.29 5.57
C PHE A 317 -0.70 -17.80 5.33
N SER A 318 -0.73 -18.61 6.39
CA SER A 318 -0.56 -20.06 6.33
C SER A 318 -1.64 -20.79 5.52
N GLY A 319 -2.81 -20.18 5.34
CA GLY A 319 -3.95 -20.76 4.63
C GLY A 319 -3.89 -20.62 3.11
N GLU A 320 -4.69 -21.44 2.43
CA GLU A 320 -4.77 -21.48 0.97
C GLU A 320 -5.40 -20.22 0.35
N ASP A 321 -6.14 -19.39 1.08
CA ASP A 321 -6.66 -18.10 0.60
C ASP A 321 -6.68 -17.03 1.72
N GLU A 322 -5.94 -17.24 2.83
CA GLU A 322 -6.00 -16.39 4.04
C GLU A 322 -5.73 -14.91 3.74
N PHE A 323 -4.88 -14.59 2.76
CA PHE A 323 -4.66 -13.20 2.35
C PHE A 323 -5.88 -12.59 1.67
N ALA A 324 -6.55 -13.32 0.77
CA ALA A 324 -7.75 -12.83 0.10
C ALA A 324 -8.94 -12.78 1.09
N ASP A 325 -9.10 -13.82 1.90
CA ASP A 325 -10.20 -13.93 2.86
C ASP A 325 -10.09 -12.93 4.03
N GLU A 326 -8.89 -12.70 4.56
CA GLU A 326 -8.70 -11.78 5.69
C GLU A 326 -8.45 -10.31 5.24
N ALA A 327 -7.71 -10.09 4.14
CA ALA A 327 -7.33 -8.73 3.73
C ALA A 327 -8.32 -8.06 2.76
N LEU A 328 -9.07 -8.79 1.93
CA LEU A 328 -10.10 -8.19 1.05
C LEU A 328 -11.47 -8.15 1.71
N PHE A 329 -11.87 -9.19 2.43
CA PHE A 329 -13.24 -9.29 2.96
C PHE A 329 -13.41 -8.76 4.38
N GLY A 330 -12.35 -8.26 5.02
CA GLY A 330 -12.47 -7.53 6.27
C GLY A 330 -13.15 -8.34 7.38
N HIS A 331 -12.92 -9.65 7.43
CA HIS A 331 -13.49 -10.53 8.47
C HIS A 331 -12.90 -10.28 9.88
N GLY A 332 -12.09 -9.23 10.05
CA GLY A 332 -11.59 -8.76 11.34
C GLY A 332 -12.60 -7.90 12.11
N GLN A 333 -12.46 -7.86 13.43
CA GLN A 333 -13.30 -7.01 14.30
C GLN A 333 -13.08 -5.52 14.00
N ALA A 334 -14.03 -4.86 13.35
CA ALA A 334 -14.02 -3.42 13.08
C ALA A 334 -14.35 -2.55 14.32
N GLY A 335 -13.72 -2.82 15.47
CA GLY A 335 -14.08 -2.09 16.68
C GLY A 335 -13.44 -2.54 17.99
N GLY A 336 -13.89 -1.91 19.07
CA GLY A 336 -13.58 -2.25 20.46
C GLY A 336 -12.38 -1.52 21.08
N PHE A 337 -11.51 -0.90 20.29
CA PHE A 337 -10.52 0.03 20.82
C PHE A 337 -10.05 1.09 19.82
N ILE A 338 -9.46 2.18 20.33
CA ILE A 338 -8.67 3.15 19.56
C ILE A 338 -7.36 3.41 20.29
N GLY A 339 -6.24 3.31 19.58
CA GLY A 339 -4.93 3.76 20.03
C GLY A 339 -4.65 5.20 19.64
N LEU A 340 -3.98 5.92 20.52
CA LEU A 340 -3.49 7.28 20.38
C LEU A 340 -1.98 7.27 20.64
N ALA A 341 -1.21 7.91 19.78
CA ALA A 341 0.18 8.23 20.06
C ALA A 341 0.41 9.73 19.86
N ARG A 342 0.97 10.41 20.86
CA ARG A 342 1.30 11.83 20.75
C ARG A 342 2.38 12.06 19.70
N GLY A 343 2.27 13.17 18.99
CA GLY A 343 3.16 13.59 17.92
C GLY A 343 2.68 13.20 16.52
N LYS A 344 3.45 13.62 15.52
CA LYS A 344 3.28 13.28 14.11
C LYS A 344 4.60 12.79 13.52
N ASN A 345 4.50 11.97 12.47
CA ASN A 345 5.66 11.56 11.69
C ASN A 345 6.24 12.74 10.91
N THR A 346 7.55 12.96 11.00
CA THR A 346 8.27 14.02 10.27
C THR A 346 8.49 13.67 8.80
N HIS A 347 8.57 12.37 8.50
CA HIS A 347 8.77 11.84 7.16
C HIS A 347 7.79 10.69 6.93
N LEU A 348 7.41 10.48 5.67
CA LEU A 348 6.70 9.28 5.25
C LEU A 348 7.59 8.05 5.48
N SER A 349 6.98 6.88 5.63
CA SER A 349 7.67 5.70 6.17
C SER A 349 8.85 5.23 5.31
N ALA A 350 8.61 4.66 4.13
CA ALA A 350 9.66 4.02 3.33
C ALA A 350 9.65 4.45 1.85
N THR A 351 9.07 5.60 1.54
CA THR A 351 9.03 6.14 0.18
C THR A 351 10.20 7.11 -0.05
N PRO A 352 11.01 6.94 -1.11
CA PRO A 352 11.96 7.96 -1.57
C PRO A 352 11.24 9.15 -2.22
N CYS A 353 11.74 10.37 -2.04
CA CYS A 353 11.23 11.58 -2.67
C CYS A 353 11.94 11.86 -4.00
N GLU A 354 11.15 11.92 -5.06
CA GLU A 354 11.57 12.16 -6.44
C GLU A 354 12.31 13.48 -6.66
N ALA A 355 12.19 14.44 -5.75
CA ALA A 355 12.81 15.75 -5.87
C ALA A 355 14.33 15.72 -5.67
N TYR A 356 14.87 14.73 -4.94
CA TYR A 356 16.31 14.60 -4.74
C TYR A 356 16.98 13.97 -5.98
N PRO A 357 18.05 14.59 -6.51
CA PRO A 357 18.79 14.02 -7.63
C PRO A 357 19.41 12.65 -7.30
N GLU A 358 19.82 12.41 -6.06
CA GLU A 358 20.36 11.14 -5.58
C GLU A 358 19.32 10.02 -5.64
N VAL A 359 18.07 10.32 -5.31
CA VAL A 359 16.95 9.38 -5.43
C VAL A 359 16.70 9.03 -6.91
N ARG A 360 16.69 10.03 -7.79
CA ARG A 360 16.54 9.78 -9.24
C ARG A 360 17.74 8.99 -9.79
N ALA A 361 18.94 9.23 -9.29
CA ALA A 361 20.14 8.47 -9.66
C ALA A 361 20.06 7.01 -9.19
N LEU A 362 19.55 6.74 -7.99
CA LEU A 362 19.26 5.39 -7.51
C LEU A 362 18.30 4.67 -8.47
N TRP A 363 17.19 5.30 -8.82
CA TRP A 363 16.18 4.72 -9.71
C TRP A 363 16.73 4.43 -11.11
N LEU A 364 17.49 5.37 -11.69
CA LEU A 364 18.17 5.15 -12.97
C LEU A 364 19.22 4.03 -12.86
N GLY A 365 19.90 3.91 -11.72
CA GLY A 365 20.82 2.82 -11.43
C GLY A 365 20.14 1.44 -11.42
N TRP A 366 18.90 1.36 -10.93
CA TRP A 366 18.07 0.15 -11.00
C TRP A 366 17.60 -0.15 -12.42
N VAL A 367 17.17 0.87 -13.20
CA VAL A 367 16.86 0.69 -14.64
C VAL A 367 18.09 0.13 -15.37
N GLN A 368 19.27 0.68 -15.11
CA GLN A 368 20.52 0.21 -15.70
C GLN A 368 20.82 -1.25 -15.32
N ALA A 369 20.64 -1.63 -14.05
CA ALA A 369 20.80 -3.00 -13.59
C ALA A 369 19.88 -3.99 -14.32
N MET A 370 18.60 -3.62 -14.52
CA MET A 370 17.65 -4.43 -15.29
C MET A 370 18.09 -4.61 -16.74
N LEU A 371 18.51 -3.52 -17.40
CA LEU A 371 19.01 -3.56 -18.78
C LEU A 371 20.27 -4.42 -18.91
N ASP A 372 21.19 -4.35 -17.94
CA ASP A 372 22.42 -5.17 -17.92
C ASP A 372 22.14 -6.64 -17.59
N ALA A 373 21.07 -6.94 -16.86
CA ALA A 373 20.57 -8.31 -16.71
C ALA A 373 20.03 -8.90 -18.03
N GLY A 374 19.73 -8.04 -19.02
CA GLY A 374 19.36 -8.44 -20.37
C GLY A 374 17.86 -8.59 -20.59
N VAL A 375 17.03 -7.84 -19.86
CA VAL A 375 15.58 -7.75 -20.10
C VAL A 375 15.26 -7.24 -21.51
N ASP A 376 14.08 -7.57 -22.00
CA ASP A 376 13.57 -7.14 -23.31
C ASP A 376 12.88 -5.77 -23.25
N GLY A 377 12.43 -5.39 -22.06
CA GLY A 377 11.84 -4.09 -21.75
C GLY A 377 11.91 -3.75 -20.26
N VAL A 378 11.59 -2.51 -19.94
CA VAL A 378 11.48 -2.03 -18.55
C VAL A 378 10.15 -1.34 -18.38
N ASP A 379 9.47 -1.66 -17.30
CA ASP A 379 8.17 -1.11 -16.93
C ASP A 379 8.28 -0.24 -15.66
N LEU A 380 7.64 0.94 -15.66
CA LEU A 380 7.67 1.89 -14.56
C LEU A 380 6.32 1.95 -13.84
N ARG A 381 6.30 1.57 -12.56
CA ARG A 381 5.10 1.43 -11.73
C ARG A 381 5.14 2.32 -10.49
N ILE A 382 4.18 3.21 -10.30
CA ILE A 382 4.22 4.19 -9.18
C ILE A 382 3.73 3.67 -7.83
N SER A 383 2.90 2.62 -7.79
CA SER A 383 2.37 2.12 -6.50
C SER A 383 3.47 1.52 -5.62
N ALA A 384 3.40 1.76 -4.32
CA ALA A 384 4.39 1.37 -3.34
C ALA A 384 3.76 0.92 -2.01
N HIS A 385 4.49 0.07 -1.28
CA HIS A 385 4.08 -0.44 0.02
C HIS A 385 4.45 0.50 1.19
N GLY A 386 5.36 1.44 0.94
CA GLY A 386 5.91 2.38 1.91
C GLY A 386 5.24 3.76 1.97
N SER A 387 4.12 3.98 1.27
CA SER A 387 3.47 5.30 1.17
C SER A 387 2.28 5.50 2.11
N LEU A 388 2.02 4.55 3.01
CA LEU A 388 0.81 4.50 3.80
C LEU A 388 0.85 5.47 5.00
N THR A 389 -0.20 6.27 5.11
CA THR A 389 -0.41 7.25 6.18
C THR A 389 -1.87 7.67 6.23
N ASP A 390 -2.33 8.08 7.41
CA ASP A 390 -3.64 8.68 7.65
C ASP A 390 -3.75 10.11 7.08
N GLU A 391 -2.62 10.76 6.78
CA GLU A 391 -2.56 12.16 6.33
C GLU A 391 -1.70 12.33 5.07
N PRO A 392 -2.10 11.74 3.93
CA PRO A 392 -1.30 11.75 2.69
C PRO A 392 -0.91 13.16 2.25
N ALA A 393 -1.85 14.11 2.30
CA ALA A 393 -1.62 15.49 1.90
C ALA A 393 -0.65 16.27 2.82
N ALA A 394 -0.25 15.72 3.96
CA ALA A 394 0.70 16.36 4.86
C ALA A 394 2.16 16.22 4.39
N PHE A 395 2.48 15.35 3.43
CA PHE A 395 3.85 15.05 3.01
C PHE A 395 4.21 15.64 1.63
N GLY A 396 5.50 15.69 1.31
CA GLY A 396 6.05 16.25 0.07
C GLY A 396 6.65 17.65 0.21
N TRP A 397 6.84 18.13 1.44
CA TRP A 397 7.34 19.48 1.75
C TRP A 397 8.88 19.51 1.87
N ASN A 398 9.56 18.70 1.06
CA ASN A 398 11.01 18.53 1.11
C ASN A 398 11.75 19.83 0.70
N PRO A 399 12.95 20.10 1.23
CA PRO A 399 13.72 21.29 0.87
C PRO A 399 13.89 21.52 -0.65
N PRO A 400 14.25 20.52 -1.49
CA PRO A 400 14.35 20.74 -2.94
C PRO A 400 13.02 21.10 -3.60
N VAL A 401 11.89 20.61 -3.07
CA VAL A 401 10.55 20.97 -3.57
C VAL A 401 10.21 22.42 -3.22
N LEU A 402 10.45 22.81 -1.96
CA LEU A 402 10.20 24.17 -1.50
C LEU A 402 11.09 25.19 -2.21
N GLU A 403 12.34 24.83 -2.50
CA GLU A 403 13.26 25.67 -3.26
C GLU A 403 12.77 25.88 -4.71
N ALA A 404 12.42 24.79 -5.41
CA ALA A 404 11.83 24.88 -6.74
C ALA A 404 10.51 25.68 -6.74
N TYR A 405 9.74 25.60 -5.65
CA TYR A 405 8.52 26.39 -5.48
C TYR A 405 8.82 27.87 -5.42
N ARG A 406 9.76 28.29 -4.56
CA ARG A 406 10.14 29.70 -4.43
C ARG A 406 10.69 30.27 -5.74
N GLN A 407 11.50 29.49 -6.45
CA GLN A 407 12.05 29.90 -7.74
C GLN A 407 10.96 30.13 -8.79
N ARG A 408 9.90 29.30 -8.79
CA ARG A 408 8.82 29.36 -9.79
C ARG A 408 7.69 30.32 -9.42
N PHE A 409 7.36 30.45 -8.15
CA PHE A 409 6.15 31.13 -7.66
C PHE A 409 6.40 32.21 -6.60
N GLY A 410 7.63 32.37 -6.11
CA GLY A 410 8.00 33.32 -5.05
C GLY A 410 7.76 32.80 -3.62
N ASP A 411 7.97 33.68 -2.63
CA ASP A 411 7.93 33.36 -1.19
C ASP A 411 6.52 33.45 -0.55
N GLY A 412 5.47 33.38 -1.37
CA GLY A 412 4.09 33.45 -0.91
C GLY A 412 3.63 32.21 -0.12
N GLU A 413 2.34 32.20 0.24
CA GLU A 413 1.72 30.99 0.79
C GLU A 413 1.81 29.83 -0.21
N ILE A 414 2.28 28.68 0.28
CA ILE A 414 2.50 27.51 -0.57
C ILE A 414 1.17 26.79 -0.81
N GLU A 415 0.70 26.87 -2.05
CA GLU A 415 -0.45 26.14 -2.56
C GLU A 415 -0.10 24.67 -2.85
N ALA A 416 -0.85 23.74 -2.26
CA ALA A 416 -0.60 22.30 -2.39
C ALA A 416 -0.63 21.80 -3.85
N GLY A 417 -1.54 22.32 -4.68
CA GLY A 417 -1.63 21.95 -6.10
C GLY A 417 -0.36 22.32 -6.87
N LYS A 418 0.15 23.54 -6.68
CA LYS A 418 1.42 23.99 -7.30
C LYS A 418 2.63 23.19 -6.79
N LEU A 419 2.62 22.80 -5.52
CA LEU A 419 3.63 21.91 -4.96
C LEU A 419 3.57 20.51 -5.61
N ALA A 420 2.38 19.97 -5.82
CA ALA A 420 2.18 18.70 -6.50
C ALA A 420 2.66 18.75 -7.96
N THR A 421 2.44 19.86 -8.68
CA THR A 421 2.98 20.06 -10.04
C THR A 421 4.50 20.02 -10.06
N ILE A 422 5.19 20.67 -9.11
CA ILE A 422 6.66 20.65 -9.03
C ILE A 422 7.19 19.23 -8.80
N ARG A 423 6.56 18.50 -7.87
CA ARG A 423 6.90 17.10 -7.61
C ARG A 423 6.65 16.22 -8.84
N GLY A 424 5.55 16.48 -9.54
CA GLY A 424 5.21 15.89 -10.83
C GLY A 424 6.28 16.12 -11.89
N ASP A 425 6.78 17.36 -12.02
CA ASP A 425 7.84 17.71 -12.96
C ASP A 425 9.14 16.93 -12.67
N PHE A 426 9.54 16.81 -11.39
CA PHE A 426 10.71 15.99 -11.02
C PHE A 426 10.55 14.50 -11.37
N TYR A 427 9.35 13.93 -11.16
CA TYR A 427 9.08 12.55 -11.54
C TYR A 427 9.04 12.39 -13.07
N THR A 428 8.42 13.32 -13.80
CA THR A 428 8.40 13.34 -15.27
C THR A 428 9.81 13.41 -15.85
N ASP A 429 10.71 14.19 -15.25
CA ASP A 429 12.12 14.25 -15.69
C ASP A 429 12.84 12.91 -15.49
N PHE A 430 12.54 12.19 -14.40
CA PHE A 430 13.00 10.82 -14.22
C PHE A 430 12.44 9.89 -15.31
N VAL A 431 11.11 9.93 -15.56
CA VAL A 431 10.46 9.10 -16.59
C VAL A 431 11.11 9.35 -17.94
N ARG A 432 11.30 10.62 -18.35
CA ARG A 432 11.94 10.99 -19.61
C ARG A 432 13.37 10.44 -19.72
N THR A 433 14.15 10.54 -18.65
CA THR A 433 15.53 10.05 -18.64
C THR A 433 15.60 8.52 -18.69
N ALA A 434 14.78 7.82 -17.90
CA ALA A 434 14.70 6.37 -17.91
C ALA A 434 14.24 5.85 -19.27
N SER A 435 13.19 6.46 -19.82
CA SER A 435 12.63 6.20 -21.14
C SER A 435 13.66 6.32 -22.27
N ALA A 436 14.49 7.36 -22.25
CA ALA A 436 15.60 7.52 -23.19
C ALA A 436 16.69 6.45 -23.00
N LEU A 437 17.08 6.16 -21.76
CA LEU A 437 18.09 5.14 -21.43
C LEU A 437 17.67 3.74 -21.92
N ILE A 438 16.42 3.36 -21.69
CA ILE A 438 15.84 2.07 -22.11
C ILE A 438 15.90 1.94 -23.64
N ARG A 439 15.43 2.96 -24.37
CA ARG A 439 15.43 2.95 -25.84
C ARG A 439 16.81 3.01 -26.46
N GLN A 440 17.77 3.71 -25.82
CA GLN A 440 19.16 3.72 -26.28
C GLN A 440 19.78 2.31 -26.26
N ARG A 441 19.30 1.42 -25.38
CA ARG A 441 19.68 -0.01 -25.35
C ARG A 441 18.85 -0.89 -26.30
N GLY A 442 18.01 -0.29 -27.14
CA GLY A 442 17.13 -1.00 -28.08
C GLY A 442 16.01 -1.79 -27.38
N ARG A 443 15.63 -1.39 -26.16
CA ARG A 443 14.59 -2.03 -25.35
C ARG A 443 13.34 -1.17 -25.32
N LYS A 444 12.22 -1.79 -24.96
CA LYS A 444 10.92 -1.12 -24.86
C LYS A 444 10.72 -0.50 -23.48
N ALA A 445 10.23 0.73 -23.45
CA ALA A 445 9.79 1.40 -22.23
C ALA A 445 8.27 1.24 -22.09
N GLN A 446 7.83 0.66 -20.98
CA GLN A 446 6.42 0.55 -20.62
C GLN A 446 6.11 1.43 -19.40
N LEU A 447 4.90 1.99 -19.36
CA LEU A 447 4.42 2.77 -18.22
C LEU A 447 3.13 2.16 -17.68
N HIS A 448 3.05 2.03 -16.35
CA HIS A 448 1.79 1.76 -15.69
C HIS A 448 0.89 2.99 -15.70
N LEU A 449 -0.37 2.78 -16.09
CA LEU A 449 -1.46 3.74 -15.92
C LEU A 449 -2.34 3.27 -14.75
N HIS A 450 -2.36 4.09 -13.71
CA HIS A 450 -3.08 3.85 -12.46
C HIS A 450 -4.31 4.78 -12.41
N ALA A 451 -5.49 4.25 -12.77
CA ALA A 451 -6.70 5.05 -12.82
C ALA A 451 -7.02 5.67 -11.45
N GLU A 452 -6.82 4.93 -10.36
CA GLU A 452 -7.02 5.36 -8.99
C GLU A 452 -6.18 6.59 -8.62
N ALA A 453 -4.92 6.61 -9.02
CA ALA A 453 -3.96 7.65 -8.63
C ALA A 453 -4.06 8.91 -9.50
N PHE A 454 -4.62 8.80 -10.71
CA PHE A 454 -4.63 9.87 -11.71
C PHE A 454 -5.97 10.60 -11.81
N ARG A 455 -6.91 10.28 -10.90
CA ARG A 455 -8.14 11.07 -10.72
C ARG A 455 -7.80 12.49 -10.26
N PRO A 456 -8.58 13.49 -10.68
CA PRO A 456 -8.44 14.85 -10.14
C PRO A 456 -8.80 14.91 -8.65
N ASP A 457 -9.80 14.13 -8.22
CA ASP A 457 -10.32 14.11 -6.85
C ASP A 457 -10.35 12.67 -6.30
N PRO A 458 -9.18 12.04 -6.07
CA PRO A 458 -9.14 10.67 -5.57
C PRO A 458 -9.63 10.61 -4.12
N VAL A 459 -10.40 9.57 -3.79
CA VAL A 459 -10.77 9.30 -2.39
C VAL A 459 -9.54 8.80 -1.62
N PHE A 460 -9.62 8.79 -0.29
CA PHE A 460 -8.50 8.39 0.55
C PHE A 460 -7.93 7.01 0.17
N GLY A 461 -8.79 6.01 -0.05
CA GLY A 461 -8.39 4.65 -0.41
C GLY A 461 -7.70 4.55 -1.78
N GLN A 462 -7.98 5.48 -2.69
CA GLN A 462 -7.34 5.55 -4.02
C GLN A 462 -5.91 6.09 -3.94
N LEU A 463 -5.60 6.83 -2.88
CA LEU A 463 -4.24 7.31 -2.58
C LEU A 463 -3.47 6.32 -1.70
N HIS A 464 -4.13 5.29 -1.16
CA HIS A 464 -3.51 4.28 -0.31
C HIS A 464 -2.52 3.49 -1.17
N GLY A 465 -1.21 3.69 -0.93
CA GLY A 465 -0.15 3.03 -1.70
C GLY A 465 0.44 3.83 -2.86
N VAL A 466 0.16 5.12 -2.97
CA VAL A 466 0.87 6.03 -3.88
C VAL A 466 1.27 7.28 -3.09
N PRO A 467 2.48 7.86 -3.27
CA PRO A 467 2.79 9.12 -2.62
C PRO A 467 1.83 10.22 -3.09
N ALA A 468 1.10 10.81 -2.15
CA ALA A 468 0.26 11.96 -2.43
C ALA A 468 1.06 13.24 -2.68
N ASN A 469 0.37 14.32 -3.06
CA ASN A 469 0.97 15.59 -3.48
C ASN A 469 2.00 15.42 -4.60
N VAL A 470 1.74 14.52 -5.55
CA VAL A 470 2.49 14.39 -6.81
C VAL A 470 1.48 14.44 -7.94
N GLU A 471 1.63 15.40 -8.86
CA GLU A 471 0.85 15.40 -10.09
C GLU A 471 1.50 14.44 -11.08
N PHE A 472 0.97 13.22 -11.20
CA PHE A 472 1.45 12.26 -12.19
C PHE A 472 0.93 12.64 -13.57
N GLN A 473 1.80 13.25 -14.38
CA GLN A 473 1.48 13.81 -15.69
C GLN A 473 1.35 12.73 -16.79
N TRP A 474 0.55 11.68 -16.55
CA TRP A 474 0.45 10.50 -17.42
C TRP A 474 0.15 10.84 -18.87
N GLN A 475 -0.76 11.80 -19.11
CA GLN A 475 -1.13 12.20 -20.45
C GLN A 475 0.06 12.86 -21.17
N ARG A 476 0.82 13.69 -20.45
CA ARG A 476 2.06 14.30 -20.97
C ARG A 476 3.11 13.25 -21.31
N TRP A 477 3.23 12.18 -20.52
CA TRP A 477 4.18 11.10 -20.84
C TRP A 477 3.83 10.40 -22.16
N LEU A 478 2.53 10.19 -22.43
CA LEU A 478 2.10 9.61 -23.70
C LEU A 478 2.27 10.62 -24.86
N ASP A 479 1.89 11.89 -24.65
CA ASP A 479 2.01 12.95 -25.65
C ASP A 479 3.47 13.26 -26.03
N GLU A 480 4.41 13.12 -25.10
CA GLU A 480 5.86 13.25 -25.35
C GLU A 480 6.49 11.97 -25.95
N GLY A 481 5.71 10.89 -26.14
CA GLY A 481 6.22 9.62 -26.68
C GLY A 481 7.16 8.89 -25.72
N LEU A 482 6.97 9.03 -24.41
CA LEU A 482 7.84 8.42 -23.40
C LEU A 482 7.58 6.91 -23.20
N ALA A 483 6.51 6.36 -23.76
CA ALA A 483 6.14 4.95 -23.68
C ALA A 483 6.08 4.30 -25.07
N ASP A 484 6.52 3.06 -25.19
CA ASP A 484 6.31 2.21 -26.36
C ASP A 484 5.07 1.33 -26.19
N GLU A 485 4.71 1.04 -24.94
CA GLU A 485 3.55 0.26 -24.52
C GLU A 485 3.02 0.80 -23.19
N VAL A 486 1.76 0.53 -22.86
CA VAL A 486 1.18 0.89 -21.56
C VAL A 486 0.56 -0.31 -20.88
N LEU A 487 0.56 -0.29 -19.55
CA LEU A 487 -0.09 -1.29 -18.73
C LEU A 487 -1.16 -0.59 -17.88
N LEU A 488 -2.43 -0.83 -18.18
CA LEU A 488 -3.55 -0.37 -17.38
C LEU A 488 -3.68 -1.31 -16.18
N ARG A 489 -3.49 -0.77 -14.98
CA ARG A 489 -3.49 -1.57 -13.76
C ARG A 489 -4.79 -1.43 -13.00
N THR A 490 -5.42 -2.56 -12.68
CA THR A 490 -6.44 -2.60 -11.62
C THR A 490 -5.75 -2.90 -10.29
N SER A 491 -5.58 -1.87 -9.45
CA SER A 491 -4.75 -1.98 -8.25
C SER A 491 -5.40 -2.83 -7.17
N TRP A 492 -4.60 -3.48 -6.32
CA TRP A 492 -5.11 -4.19 -5.15
C TRP A 492 -5.84 -3.23 -4.19
N PHE A 493 -5.41 -1.97 -4.12
CA PHE A 493 -6.11 -0.96 -3.33
C PHE A 493 -7.50 -0.64 -3.88
N GLU A 494 -7.75 -0.83 -5.19
CA GLU A 494 -9.10 -0.73 -5.77
C GLU A 494 -10.02 -1.85 -5.28
N ALA A 495 -9.48 -3.05 -5.04
CA ALA A 495 -10.26 -4.13 -4.42
C ALA A 495 -10.50 -3.86 -2.92
N ALA A 496 -9.57 -3.18 -2.24
CA ALA A 496 -9.81 -2.61 -0.92
C ALA A 496 -10.72 -1.37 -0.92
N GLU A 497 -11.13 -0.84 -2.09
CA GLU A 497 -12.13 0.23 -2.16
C GLU A 497 -13.56 -0.29 -1.97
N ASP A 498 -13.81 -1.59 -1.99
CA ASP A 498 -15.09 -2.10 -1.52
C ASP A 498 -15.13 -2.04 0.02
N PRO A 499 -16.28 -1.68 0.63
CA PRO A 499 -16.38 -1.62 2.10
C PRO A 499 -15.95 -2.93 2.77
N LEU A 500 -15.18 -2.84 3.86
CA LEU A 500 -14.84 -4.01 4.67
C LEU A 500 -16.11 -4.80 5.04
N GLY A 501 -16.09 -6.11 4.83
CA GLY A 501 -17.26 -6.98 5.06
C GLY A 501 -18.28 -7.00 3.92
N ALA A 502 -18.02 -6.34 2.77
CA ALA A 502 -18.87 -6.45 1.59
C ALA A 502 -18.94 -7.91 1.10
N SER A 503 -20.16 -8.39 0.81
CA SER A 503 -20.39 -9.76 0.34
C SER A 503 -19.97 -9.99 -1.11
N GLN A 504 -19.71 -8.92 -1.85
CA GLN A 504 -19.24 -8.91 -3.23
C GLN A 504 -18.31 -7.72 -3.45
N THR A 505 -17.28 -7.91 -4.26
CA THR A 505 -16.50 -6.80 -4.79
C THR A 505 -17.26 -6.17 -5.96
N ASN A 506 -17.51 -4.86 -5.89
CA ASN A 506 -18.22 -4.14 -6.94
C ASN A 506 -17.29 -3.18 -7.67
N ARG A 507 -16.40 -2.50 -6.93
CA ARG A 507 -15.46 -1.54 -7.53
C ARG A 507 -14.34 -2.21 -8.30
N SER A 508 -13.88 -3.39 -7.87
CA SER A 508 -12.86 -4.17 -8.61
C SER A 508 -13.40 -4.89 -9.86
N ARG A 509 -14.73 -4.88 -10.08
CA ARG A 509 -15.33 -5.50 -11.27
C ARG A 509 -14.78 -4.85 -12.52
N LEU A 510 -14.47 -5.67 -13.52
CA LEU A 510 -13.86 -5.18 -14.75
C LEU A 510 -14.75 -4.14 -15.44
N SER A 511 -16.06 -4.36 -15.45
CA SER A 511 -17.01 -3.41 -16.04
C SER A 511 -17.00 -2.05 -15.35
N ALA A 512 -16.84 -2.00 -14.02
CA ALA A 512 -16.74 -0.75 -13.28
C ALA A 512 -15.40 -0.05 -13.57
N ALA A 513 -14.29 -0.79 -13.54
CA ALA A 513 -12.95 -0.26 -13.84
C ALA A 513 -12.85 0.32 -15.27
N LEU A 514 -13.45 -0.34 -16.27
CA LEU A 514 -13.46 0.12 -17.66
C LEU A 514 -14.46 1.24 -17.94
N ALA A 515 -15.53 1.36 -17.14
CA ALA A 515 -16.49 2.45 -17.24
C ALA A 515 -15.98 3.75 -16.60
N ASP A 516 -14.84 3.69 -15.91
CA ASP A 516 -14.26 4.85 -15.27
C ASP A 516 -13.85 5.92 -16.30
N PRO A 517 -14.22 7.21 -16.10
CA PRO A 517 -13.86 8.28 -17.05
C PRO A 517 -12.35 8.45 -17.26
N ILE A 518 -11.53 8.25 -16.22
CA ILE A 518 -10.08 8.34 -16.35
C ILE A 518 -9.53 7.15 -17.11
N THR A 519 -10.04 5.93 -16.84
CA THR A 519 -9.68 4.75 -17.65
C THR A 519 -10.04 4.95 -19.12
N ALA A 520 -11.22 5.47 -19.42
CA ALA A 520 -11.62 5.78 -20.79
C ALA A 520 -10.67 6.78 -21.45
N ALA A 521 -10.31 7.87 -20.75
CA ALA A 521 -9.36 8.87 -21.25
C ALA A 521 -7.95 8.27 -21.50
N MET A 522 -7.50 7.34 -20.65
CA MET A 522 -6.24 6.62 -20.83
C MET A 522 -6.25 5.74 -22.07
N LEU A 523 -7.33 4.98 -22.29
CA LEU A 523 -7.49 4.13 -23.47
C LEU A 523 -7.57 4.96 -24.75
N ASP A 524 -8.29 6.08 -24.75
CA ASP A 524 -8.37 7.01 -25.88
C ASP A 524 -7.00 7.64 -26.19
N ALA A 525 -6.23 8.00 -25.17
CA ALA A 525 -4.87 8.53 -25.34
C ALA A 525 -3.92 7.45 -25.89
N ALA A 526 -3.97 6.23 -25.37
CA ALA A 526 -3.18 5.12 -25.88
C ALA A 526 -3.52 4.82 -27.34
N GLN A 527 -4.80 4.79 -27.71
CA GLN A 527 -5.25 4.60 -29.09
C GLN A 527 -4.77 5.73 -30.01
N ARG A 528 -4.86 6.99 -29.58
CA ARG A 528 -4.39 8.16 -30.34
C ARG A 528 -2.90 8.06 -30.68
N HIS A 529 -2.11 7.54 -29.74
CA HIS A 529 -0.66 7.33 -29.88
C HIS A 529 -0.29 5.93 -30.40
N GLN A 530 -1.28 5.11 -30.75
CA GLN A 530 -1.09 3.75 -31.27
C GLN A 530 -0.28 2.84 -30.33
N LEU A 531 -0.45 3.03 -29.02
CA LEU A 531 0.26 2.27 -28.00
C LEU A 531 -0.48 0.96 -27.69
N PRO A 532 0.21 -0.19 -27.69
CA PRO A 532 -0.35 -1.44 -27.19
C PRO A 532 -0.71 -1.32 -25.71
N VAL A 533 -1.94 -1.72 -25.36
CA VAL A 533 -2.43 -1.70 -23.99
C VAL A 533 -2.45 -3.12 -23.42
N THR A 534 -1.82 -3.30 -22.26
CA THR A 534 -1.93 -4.49 -21.42
C THR A 534 -2.90 -4.22 -20.28
N LEU A 535 -3.92 -5.05 -20.06
CA LEU A 535 -4.69 -5.00 -18.82
C LEU A 535 -4.04 -5.91 -17.78
N ASN A 536 -3.69 -5.37 -16.63
CA ASN A 536 -3.15 -6.11 -15.49
C ASN A 536 -4.21 -6.33 -14.42
N ARG A 537 -4.45 -7.60 -14.06
CA ARG A 537 -5.53 -7.98 -13.14
C ARG A 537 -5.10 -9.05 -12.15
N TYR A 538 -5.55 -8.93 -10.90
CA TYR A 538 -5.22 -9.88 -9.84
C TYR A 538 -6.07 -11.16 -9.94
N ILE A 539 -5.47 -12.33 -10.17
CA ILE A 539 -6.20 -13.61 -10.23
C ILE A 539 -6.69 -14.10 -8.88
N GLY A 540 -5.93 -13.88 -7.81
CA GLY A 540 -6.33 -14.27 -6.45
C GLY A 540 -7.13 -13.21 -5.70
N ARG A 541 -7.24 -11.98 -6.23
CA ARG A 541 -7.71 -10.82 -5.44
C ARG A 541 -8.73 -9.92 -6.13
N ALA A 542 -8.75 -9.82 -7.46
CA ALA A 542 -9.65 -8.87 -8.13
C ALA A 542 -11.09 -9.39 -8.19
N ALA A 543 -11.27 -10.68 -8.44
CA ALA A 543 -12.57 -11.32 -8.59
C ALA A 543 -12.46 -12.83 -8.29
N LYS A 544 -13.60 -13.51 -8.18
CA LYS A 544 -13.61 -14.97 -8.13
C LYS A 544 -13.09 -15.55 -9.45
N LEU A 545 -12.49 -16.74 -9.41
CA LEU A 545 -11.86 -17.35 -10.58
C LEU A 545 -12.78 -17.42 -11.81
N ALA A 546 -14.06 -17.79 -11.65
CA ALA A 546 -15.00 -17.85 -12.78
C ALA A 546 -15.18 -16.49 -13.47
N GLU A 547 -15.39 -15.42 -12.69
CA GLU A 547 -15.51 -14.05 -13.20
C GLU A 547 -14.19 -13.59 -13.84
N TYR A 548 -13.05 -13.89 -13.22
CA TYR A 548 -11.74 -13.56 -13.78
C TYR A 548 -11.48 -14.21 -15.14
N LEU A 549 -11.91 -15.46 -15.34
CA LEU A 549 -11.81 -16.15 -16.64
C LEU A 549 -12.76 -15.55 -17.69
N ASP A 550 -13.92 -15.05 -17.27
CA ASP A 550 -14.83 -14.31 -18.13
C ASP A 550 -14.27 -12.93 -18.49
N ASP A 551 -13.62 -12.24 -17.55
CA ASP A 551 -12.88 -10.99 -17.78
C ASP A 551 -11.79 -11.17 -18.84
N LEU A 552 -11.00 -12.24 -18.75
CA LEU A 552 -9.99 -12.58 -19.76
C LEU A 552 -10.61 -12.74 -21.16
N ALA A 553 -11.74 -13.45 -21.26
CA ALA A 553 -12.43 -13.65 -22.53
C ALA A 553 -13.06 -12.37 -23.09
N LEU A 554 -13.55 -11.49 -22.21
CA LEU A 554 -14.08 -10.18 -22.58
C LEU A 554 -12.97 -9.29 -23.17
N ILE A 555 -11.83 -9.19 -22.48
CA ILE A 555 -10.71 -8.35 -22.90
C ILE A 555 -10.07 -8.87 -24.17
N ALA A 556 -9.98 -10.20 -24.35
CA ALA A 556 -9.48 -10.78 -25.60
C ALA A 556 -10.25 -10.32 -26.83
N ARG A 557 -11.55 -9.99 -26.68
CA ARG A 557 -12.44 -9.51 -27.75
C ARG A 557 -12.50 -7.98 -27.83
N ASP A 558 -11.92 -7.28 -26.88
CA ASP A 558 -11.89 -5.83 -26.84
C ASP A 558 -10.67 -5.32 -27.63
N GLY A 559 -10.91 -4.82 -28.83
CA GLY A 559 -9.86 -4.36 -29.75
C GLY A 559 -9.00 -3.20 -29.24
N ARG A 560 -9.29 -2.65 -28.06
CA ARG A 560 -8.43 -1.66 -27.39
C ARG A 560 -7.23 -2.29 -26.68
N PHE A 561 -7.27 -3.61 -26.41
CA PHE A 561 -6.23 -4.31 -25.65
C PHE A 561 -5.43 -5.25 -26.54
N ALA A 562 -4.11 -5.22 -26.37
CA ALA A 562 -3.19 -6.15 -27.02
C ALA A 562 -2.82 -7.34 -26.12
N ARG A 563 -2.98 -7.20 -24.80
CA ARG A 563 -2.53 -8.19 -23.82
C ARG A 563 -3.36 -8.21 -22.54
N PHE A 564 -3.44 -9.38 -21.92
CA PHE A 564 -3.89 -9.57 -20.55
C PHE A 564 -2.72 -10.05 -19.67
N ASP A 565 -2.49 -9.41 -18.55
CA ASP A 565 -1.45 -9.78 -17.59
C ASP A 565 -2.07 -10.40 -16.33
N VAL A 566 -1.64 -11.63 -16.03
CA VAL A 566 -2.04 -12.38 -14.85
C VAL A 566 -1.17 -11.97 -13.67
N TYR A 567 -1.76 -11.25 -12.72
CA TYR A 567 -1.08 -10.84 -11.49
C TYR A 567 -1.55 -11.70 -10.31
N GLU A 568 -0.72 -12.44 -9.60
CA GLU A 568 0.68 -12.76 -9.88
C GLU A 568 0.91 -14.27 -9.84
N PHE A 569 2.12 -14.70 -10.23
CA PHE A 569 2.45 -16.13 -10.30
C PHE A 569 2.25 -16.87 -8.97
N PHE A 570 2.48 -16.21 -7.83
CA PHE A 570 2.24 -16.76 -6.49
C PHE A 570 0.83 -17.35 -6.32
N ASP A 571 -0.16 -16.74 -6.98
CA ASP A 571 -1.55 -17.18 -6.94
C ASP A 571 -1.83 -18.34 -7.91
N LEU A 572 -0.90 -18.69 -8.81
CA LEU A 572 -0.98 -19.80 -9.76
C LEU A 572 -0.33 -21.07 -9.24
N ALA A 573 0.86 -20.94 -8.65
CA ALA A 573 1.60 -22.06 -8.08
C ALA A 573 2.58 -21.57 -6.99
N GLN A 574 2.89 -22.44 -6.03
CA GLN A 574 3.73 -22.11 -4.88
C GLN A 574 4.85 -23.13 -4.68
N ALA A 575 6.01 -22.65 -4.22
CA ALA A 575 7.06 -23.53 -3.74
C ALA A 575 6.72 -24.09 -2.35
N SER A 576 7.31 -25.25 -2.04
CA SER A 576 7.26 -25.86 -0.70
C SER A 576 8.69 -26.17 -0.24
N PRO A 577 9.00 -26.14 1.07
CA PRO A 577 10.27 -26.60 1.58
C PRO A 577 10.43 -28.12 1.41
N ASP A 578 9.31 -28.85 1.36
CA ASP A 578 9.25 -30.31 1.44
C ASP A 578 9.18 -31.01 0.07
N HIS A 579 8.90 -30.27 -1.00
CA HIS A 579 8.71 -30.81 -2.35
C HIS A 579 9.56 -30.07 -3.35
N SER A 580 10.27 -30.78 -4.23
CA SER A 580 11.07 -30.18 -5.30
C SER A 580 10.23 -29.38 -6.29
N ASP A 581 8.97 -29.77 -6.49
CA ASP A 581 8.05 -29.17 -7.46
C ASP A 581 7.23 -27.99 -6.90
N LEU A 582 6.86 -27.08 -7.79
CA LEU A 582 5.84 -26.06 -7.58
C LEU A 582 4.45 -26.71 -7.56
N THR A 583 3.65 -26.39 -6.55
CA THR A 583 2.29 -26.90 -6.37
C THR A 583 1.27 -25.93 -6.97
N PRO A 584 0.49 -26.33 -7.99
CA PRO A 584 -0.58 -25.51 -8.55
C PRO A 584 -1.64 -25.15 -7.50
N ARG A 585 -2.28 -23.99 -7.67
CA ARG A 585 -3.20 -23.41 -6.69
C ARG A 585 -4.63 -23.36 -7.20
N LEU A 586 -5.54 -23.96 -6.44
CA LEU A 586 -7.00 -23.72 -6.51
C LEU A 586 -7.60 -23.84 -7.92
N GLY A 587 -7.05 -24.73 -8.76
CA GLY A 587 -7.48 -24.90 -10.15
C GLY A 587 -7.25 -23.68 -11.05
N ARG A 588 -6.54 -22.65 -10.59
CA ARG A 588 -6.33 -21.38 -11.32
C ARG A 588 -5.48 -21.59 -12.56
N LEU A 589 -4.45 -22.42 -12.47
CA LEU A 589 -3.56 -22.76 -13.58
C LEU A 589 -4.30 -23.53 -14.68
N GLU A 590 -5.07 -24.56 -14.32
CA GLU A 590 -5.87 -25.36 -15.25
C GLU A 590 -7.01 -24.54 -15.86
N GLY A 591 -7.68 -23.72 -15.04
CA GLY A 591 -8.75 -22.83 -15.48
C GLY A 591 -8.28 -21.81 -16.51
N LEU A 592 -7.14 -21.16 -16.25
CA LEU A 592 -6.47 -20.26 -17.20
C LEU A 592 -6.10 -20.97 -18.49
N GLN A 593 -5.43 -22.12 -18.41
CA GLN A 593 -5.00 -22.85 -19.60
C GLN A 593 -6.18 -23.25 -20.48
N LYS A 594 -7.25 -23.76 -19.86
CA LYS A 594 -8.48 -24.13 -20.56
C LYS A 594 -9.10 -22.91 -21.25
N ARG A 595 -9.34 -21.83 -20.51
CA ARG A 595 -9.99 -20.63 -21.06
C ARG A 595 -9.14 -19.97 -22.15
N TRP A 596 -7.82 -19.93 -21.98
CA TRP A 596 -6.91 -19.41 -23.00
C TRP A 596 -6.96 -20.23 -24.27
N THR A 597 -7.00 -21.56 -24.16
CA THR A 597 -7.16 -22.46 -25.32
C THR A 597 -8.48 -22.16 -26.05
N GLU A 598 -9.59 -22.02 -25.33
CA GLU A 598 -10.90 -21.66 -25.91
C GLU A 598 -10.82 -20.35 -26.71
N ILE A 599 -10.18 -19.32 -26.15
CA ILE A 599 -9.99 -18.01 -26.80
C ILE A 599 -9.14 -18.12 -28.07
N GLN A 600 -8.09 -18.93 -28.06
CA GLN A 600 -7.20 -19.12 -29.22
C GLN A 600 -7.86 -19.92 -30.36
N THR A 601 -8.79 -20.81 -30.02
CA THR A 601 -9.54 -21.61 -31.00
C THR A 601 -10.80 -20.93 -31.55
N ALA A 602 -11.22 -19.82 -30.94
CA ALA A 602 -12.35 -18.99 -31.38
C ALA A 602 -11.90 -17.89 -32.35
#